data_AF-A0A8C2PDM7-F1
#
_entry.id   AF-A0A8C2PDM7-F1
#
_cell.length_a   1.000
_cell.length_b   1.000
_cell.length_c   1.000
_cell.angle_alpha   90.00
_cell.angle_beta   90.00
_cell.angle_gamma   90.00
#
_symmetry.space_group_name_H-M   'P 1'
#
loop_
_entity.id
_entity.type
_entity.pdbx_description
1 polymer ?
#
loop_
_entity_poly.entity_id
_entity_poly.type
_entity_poly.pdbx_seq_one_letter_code
_entity_poly.pdbx_strand_id
1 'polypeptide(L)' 'MELEELGIREECGVFGCIASGEWPTQLDVPHVITLGLEGLQHRGQESAGIVNSDGNSIPTFKTHKGMGLLNHVCHYRKLN' A
#
# COMPACT_ATOMS: atom_id res chain seq x y z
N MET A 1 2.07 15.05 36.94
CA MET A 1 2.75 13.94 36.26
C MET A 1 2.53 14.17 34.79
N GLU A 2 3.59 14.59 34.11
CA GLU A 2 3.67 14.93 32.69
C GLU A 2 3.21 13.76 31.82
N LEU A 3 2.12 13.94 31.07
CA LEU A 3 1.71 13.02 29.99
C LEU A 3 0.92 13.72 28.89
N GLU A 4 0.97 15.06 28.82
CA GLU A 4 0.23 15.84 27.82
C GLU A 4 1.04 16.20 26.56
N GLU A 5 2.28 15.70 26.38
CA GLU A 5 3.15 16.17 25.29
C GLU A 5 3.81 15.06 24.46
N LEU A 6 3.03 14.06 24.06
CA LEU A 6 3.29 13.28 22.85
C LEU A 6 2.04 13.39 21.97
N GLY A 7 1.87 14.56 21.34
CA GLY A 7 0.72 14.84 20.47
C GLY A 7 0.49 13.74 19.43
N ILE A 8 -0.72 13.67 18.88
CA ILE A 8 -1.05 12.83 17.73
C ILE A 8 0.01 13.13 16.65
N ARG A 9 0.98 12.23 16.50
CA ARG A 9 1.97 12.34 15.43
C ARG A 9 1.24 11.98 14.15
N GLU A 10 1.21 12.90 13.20
CA GLU A 10 0.86 12.54 11.83
C GLU A 10 1.91 11.56 11.33
N GLU A 11 1.55 10.28 11.37
CA GLU A 11 2.37 9.19 10.86
C GLU A 11 1.64 8.57 9.68
N CYS A 12 2.36 8.42 8.57
CA CYS A 12 1.81 7.82 7.35
C CYS A 12 1.33 6.38 7.60
N GLY A 13 0.28 5.96 6.87
CA GLY A 13 -0.17 4.58 6.86
C GLY A 13 0.72 3.68 5.99
N VAL A 14 1.05 2.48 6.48
CA VAL A 14 1.74 1.44 5.71
C VAL A 14 0.95 0.14 5.78
N PHE A 15 0.78 -0.52 4.64
CA PHE A 15 0.12 -1.82 4.54
C PHE A 15 0.91 -2.72 3.58
N GLY A 16 1.04 -4.00 3.92
CA GLY A 16 1.73 -5.00 3.11
C GLY A 16 0.92 -6.29 3.02
N CYS A 17 0.95 -6.92 1.84
CA CYS A 17 0.30 -8.19 1.58
C CYS A 17 1.30 -9.12 0.87
N ILE A 18 1.34 -10.38 1.30
CA ILE A 18 2.12 -11.44 0.66
C ILE A 18 1.18 -12.62 0.48
N ALA A 19 1.09 -13.13 -0.74
CA ALA A 19 0.33 -14.36 -1.00
C ALA A 19 1.10 -15.58 -0.47
N SER A 20 0.39 -16.48 0.20
CA SER A 20 0.91 -17.79 0.61
C SER A 20 0.59 -18.86 -0.41
N GLY A 21 1.46 -19.87 -0.54
CA GLY A 21 1.21 -21.05 -1.38
C GLY A 21 2.11 -21.10 -2.62
N GLU A 22 1.72 -21.93 -3.58
CA GLU A 22 2.42 -22.05 -4.86
C GLU A 22 2.23 -20.80 -5.71
N TRP A 23 3.28 -20.43 -6.45
CA TRP A 23 3.27 -19.32 -7.38
C TRP A 23 3.06 -19.85 -8.82
N PRO A 24 2.20 -19.23 -9.65
CA PRO A 24 1.47 -17.98 -9.43
C PRO A 24 0.25 -18.12 -8.51
N THR A 25 0.05 -17.13 -7.65
CA THR A 25 -1.13 -17.05 -6.80
C THR A 25 -2.38 -16.63 -7.59
N GLN A 26 -3.57 -17.07 -7.14
CA GLN A 26 -4.85 -16.54 -7.62
C GLN A 26 -5.28 -15.26 -6.89
N LEU A 27 -4.54 -14.85 -5.85
CA LEU A 27 -4.83 -13.64 -5.09
C LEU A 27 -4.37 -12.40 -5.87
N ASP A 28 -5.27 -11.44 -6.09
CA ASP A 28 -4.91 -10.13 -6.63
C ASP A 28 -4.24 -9.28 -5.53
N VAL A 29 -2.96 -9.53 -5.29
CA VAL A 29 -2.17 -8.89 -4.23
C VAL A 29 -2.22 -7.36 -4.33
N PRO A 30 -2.05 -6.72 -5.51
CA PRO A 30 -2.22 -5.27 -5.64
C PRO A 30 -3.59 -4.73 -5.20
N HIS A 31 -4.66 -5.48 -5.48
CA HIS A 31 -6.00 -5.10 -5.06
C HIS A 31 -6.15 -5.17 -3.54
N VAL A 32 -5.64 -6.23 -2.90
CA VAL A 32 -5.65 -6.35 -1.43
C VAL A 32 -4.86 -5.21 -0.79
N ILE A 33 -3.69 -4.85 -1.33
CA ILE A 33 -2.90 -3.71 -0.85
C ILE A 33 -3.68 -2.41 -0.96
N THR A 34 -4.42 -2.21 -2.06
CA THR A 34 -5.25 -1.03 -2.26
C THR A 34 -6.32 -0.92 -1.18
N LEU A 35 -7.07 -2.00 -0.93
CA LEU A 35 -8.11 -2.02 0.11
C LEU A 35 -7.53 -1.75 1.52
N GLY A 36 -6.36 -2.31 1.82
CA GLY A 36 -5.68 -2.05 3.09
C GLY A 36 -5.27 -0.59 3.26
N LEU A 37 -4.74 0.04 2.21
CA LEU A 37 -4.37 1.46 2.22
C LEU A 37 -5.60 2.39 2.24
N GLU A 38 -6.72 2.02 1.61
CA GLU A 38 -7.98 2.77 1.72
C GLU A 38 -8.45 2.85 3.18
N GLY A 39 -8.36 1.73 3.92
CA GLY A 39 -8.66 1.70 5.36
C GLY A 39 -7.75 2.60 6.20
N LEU A 40 -6.54 2.90 5.70
CA LEU A 40 -5.55 3.77 6.35
C LEU A 40 -5.54 5.20 5.80
N GLN A 41 -6.46 5.58 4.91
CA GLN A 41 -6.47 6.92 4.28
C GLN A 41 -6.55 8.08 5.30
N HIS A 42 -7.11 7.83 6.48
CA HIS A 42 -7.15 8.79 7.60
C HIS A 42 -5.76 9.11 8.19
N ARG A 43 -4.72 8.35 7.83
CA ARG A 43 -3.32 8.55 8.27
C ARG A 43 -2.46 9.29 7.25
N GLY A 44 -3.01 9.69 6.11
CA GLY A 44 -2.29 10.45 5.10
C GLY A 44 -3.14 10.63 3.84
N GLN A 45 -3.33 11.87 3.42
CA GLN A 45 -4.17 12.23 2.26
C GLN A 45 -3.40 13.00 1.17
N GLU A 46 -2.14 13.35 1.45
CA GLU A 46 -1.31 14.17 0.60
C GLU A 46 -0.70 13.41 -0.57
N SER A 47 -0.41 12.12 -0.38
CA SER A 47 0.16 11.25 -1.40
C SER A 47 -0.13 9.78 -1.10
N ALA A 48 0.02 8.93 -2.12
CA ALA A 48 -0.08 7.50 -1.98
C ALA A 48 0.87 6.78 -2.95
N GLY A 49 1.22 5.55 -2.62
CA GLY A 49 2.02 4.71 -3.49
C GLY A 49 1.90 3.23 -3.17
N ILE A 50 2.02 2.40 -4.20
CA ILE A 50 2.06 0.95 -4.11
C ILE A 50 3.22 0.44 -4.96
N VAL A 51 3.94 -0.54 -4.42
CA VAL A 51 4.89 -1.37 -5.16
C VAL A 51 4.43 -2.82 -5.07
N ASN A 52 4.50 -3.55 -6.19
CA ASN A 52 4.15 -4.96 -6.27
C ASN A 52 5.24 -5.74 -7.01
N SER A 53 5.41 -7.02 -6.64
CA SER A 53 6.23 -7.96 -7.39
C SER A 53 5.39 -9.13 -7.87
N ASP A 54 5.78 -9.68 -9.02
CA ASP A 54 5.15 -10.82 -9.67
C ASP A 54 5.74 -12.17 -9.20
N GLY A 55 6.43 -12.21 -8.06
CA GLY A 55 6.91 -13.44 -7.41
C GLY A 55 7.87 -14.30 -8.23
N ASN A 56 8.33 -13.82 -9.39
CA ASN A 56 9.24 -14.55 -10.27
C ASN A 56 10.67 -14.60 -9.70
N SER A 57 11.46 -15.58 -10.16
CA SER A 57 12.83 -15.81 -9.70
C SER A 57 13.76 -14.60 -9.86
N ILE A 58 13.45 -13.71 -10.80
CA ILE A 58 14.09 -12.40 -10.95
C ILE A 58 13.11 -11.36 -10.39
N PRO A 59 13.44 -10.69 -9.27
CA PRO A 59 12.52 -9.77 -8.64
C PRO A 59 12.27 -8.57 -9.55
N THR A 60 11.07 -8.52 -10.13
CA THR A 60 10.59 -7.39 -10.92
C THR A 60 9.60 -6.61 -10.06
N PHE A 61 9.76 -5.28 -9.99
CA PHE A 61 8.91 -4.42 -9.18
C PHE A 61 8.14 -3.44 -10.06
N LYS A 62 6.81 -3.48 -9.98
CA LYS A 62 5.92 -2.48 -10.56
C LYS A 62 5.57 -1.47 -9.49
N THR A 63 5.75 -0.18 -9.78
CA THR A 63 5.49 0.91 -8.82
C THR A 63 4.51 1.91 -9.42
N HIS A 64 3.57 2.36 -8.60
CA HIS A 64 2.72 3.50 -8.90
C HIS A 64 2.68 4.40 -7.67
N LYS A 65 2.95 5.70 -7.83
CA LYS A 65 2.92 6.67 -6.74
C LYS A 65 2.62 8.07 -7.26
N GLY A 66 2.13 8.94 -6.39
CA GLY A 66 1.78 10.31 -6.75
C GLY A 66 1.07 11.06 -5.64
N MET A 67 0.81 12.34 -5.89
CA MET A 67 0.15 13.25 -4.97
C MET A 67 -1.37 13.07 -5.03
N GLY A 68 -2.01 13.11 -3.87
CA GLY A 68 -3.45 12.97 -3.68
C GLY A 68 -3.87 11.62 -3.09
N LEU A 69 -5.18 11.44 -3.02
CA LEU A 69 -5.83 10.26 -2.46
C LEU A 69 -5.48 8.99 -3.24
N LEU A 70 -5.44 7.86 -2.54
CA LEU A 70 -5.06 6.57 -3.12
C LEU A 70 -5.88 6.22 -4.37
N ASN A 71 -7.19 6.42 -4.32
CA ASN A 71 -8.12 6.10 -5.41
C ASN A 71 -7.93 6.97 -6.67
N HIS A 72 -7.32 8.15 -6.54
CA HIS A 72 -7.02 9.05 -7.66
C HIS A 72 -5.64 8.79 -8.24
N VAL A 73 -4.71 8.36 -7.38
CA VAL A 73 -3.32 8.14 -7.75
C VAL A 73 -3.12 6.71 -8.22
N CYS A 74 -3.41 5.70 -7.40
CA CYS A 74 -3.03 4.32 -7.66
C CYS A 74 -4.18 3.48 -8.22
N HIS A 75 -3.98 2.95 -9.41
CA HIS A 75 -4.86 1.97 -10.02
C HIS A 75 -4.18 0.60 -9.95
N TYR A 76 -4.62 -0.27 -9.04
CA TYR A 76 -3.99 -1.57 -8.79
C TYR A 76 -3.82 -2.43 -10.06
N ARG A 77 -4.73 -2.28 -11.04
CA ARG A 77 -4.64 -2.99 -12.34
C ARG A 77 -3.37 -2.68 -13.13
N LYS A 78 -2.70 -1.55 -12.88
CA LYS A 78 -1.41 -1.20 -13.50
C LYS A 78 -0.22 -1.91 -12.84
N LEU A 79 -0.45 -2.63 -11.74
CA LEU A 79 0.57 -3.31 -10.94
C LEU A 79 0.53 -4.84 -11.08
N ASN A 80 -0.42 -5.35 -11.87
CA ASN A 80 -0.46 -6.74 -12.34
C ASN A 80 0.39 -6.91 -13.59
#